data_AF-A0A7X9BG83-F1
#
_entry.id   AF-A0A7X9BG83-F1
#
_cell.length_a   1.000
_cell.length_b   1.000
_cell.length_c   1.000
_cell.angle_alpha   90.00
_cell.angle_beta   90.00
_cell.angle_gamma   90.00
#
_symmetry.space_group_name_H-M   'P 1'
#
loop_
_entity.id
_entity.type
_entity.pdbx_description
1 polymer ?
#
loop_
_entity_poly.entity_id
_entity_poly.type
_entity_poly.pdbx_seq_one_letter_code
_entity_poly.pdbx_strand_id
1 'polypeptide(L)'
;VMTTHYFIRNGQFEDTFNIASILLKHEHDLIHKAVGWMLREVGKRDFEAAFNFLKEHYREMPRTMLRYAIEKYDEELRQKFLKGQV
;
A
#
# COMPACT_ATOMS: atom_id res chain seq x y z
N VAL A 1 10.57 4.25 4.40
CA VAL A 1 9.81 3.09 3.87
C VAL A 1 10.64 2.25 2.89
N MET A 2 11.32 2.81 1.89
CA MET A 2 12.12 2.02 0.91
C MET A 2 13.14 1.05 1.54
N THR A 3 13.69 1.41 2.70
CA THR A 3 14.63 0.57 3.47
C THR A 3 14.03 -0.76 3.93
N THR A 4 12.69 -0.90 4.00
CA THR A 4 12.03 -2.15 4.41
C THR A 4 11.96 -3.19 3.30
N HIS A 5 12.39 -2.87 2.07
CA HIS A 5 12.30 -3.79 0.93
C HIS A 5 13.00 -5.14 1.19
N TYR A 6 14.11 -5.14 1.93
CA TYR A 6 14.80 -6.37 2.34
C TYR A 6 13.90 -7.28 3.21
N PHE A 7 13.21 -6.69 4.19
CA PHE A 7 12.29 -7.42 5.07
C PHE A 7 11.09 -7.98 4.31
N ILE A 8 10.52 -7.20 3.38
CA ILE A 8 9.44 -7.66 2.49
C ILE A 8 9.87 -8.91 1.72
N ARG A 9 11.10 -8.94 1.19
CA ARG A 9 11.62 -10.11 0.48
C ARG A 9 11.72 -11.35 1.37
N ASN A 10 11.87 -11.18 2.69
CA ASN A 10 11.91 -12.25 3.67
C ASN A 10 10.54 -12.59 4.29
N GLY A 11 9.45 -12.01 3.78
CA GLY A 11 8.10 -12.25 4.30
C GLY A 11 7.77 -11.47 5.57
N GLN A 12 8.58 -10.46 5.91
CA GLN A 12 8.40 -9.61 7.09
C GLN A 12 7.81 -8.27 6.65
N PHE A 13 6.55 -8.02 7.00
CA PHE A 13 5.80 -6.85 6.48
C PHE A 13 5.48 -5.79 7.53
N GLU A 14 5.58 -6.14 8.82
CA GLU A 14 5.16 -5.30 9.94
C GLU A 14 5.79 -3.90 9.92
N ASP A 15 7.10 -3.80 9.72
CA ASP A 15 7.79 -2.51 9.61
C ASP A 15 7.27 -1.65 8.44
N THR A 16 6.92 -2.30 7.34
CA THR A 16 6.39 -1.60 6.15
C THR A 16 5.02 -1.01 6.46
N PHE A 17 4.14 -1.80 7.09
CA PHE A 17 2.81 -1.35 7.48
C PHE A 17 2.87 -0.26 8.55
N ASN A 18 3.68 -0.43 9.60
CA ASN A 18 3.85 0.57 10.65
C ASN A 18 4.32 1.92 10.09
N ILE A 19 5.33 1.91 9.21
CA ILE A 19 5.81 3.13 8.55
C ILE A 19 4.76 3.70 7.59
N ALA A 20 4.06 2.86 6.83
CA ALA A 20 3.01 3.30 5.91
C ALA A 20 1.88 4.01 6.66
N SER A 21 1.45 3.49 7.81
CA SER A 21 0.41 4.09 8.67
C SER A 21 0.81 5.48 9.17
N ILE A 22 2.07 5.66 9.58
CA ILE A 22 2.59 6.98 9.98
C ILE A 22 2.58 7.97 8.81
N LEU A 23 2.86 7.50 7.60
CA LEU A 23 3.03 8.33 6.41
C LEU A 23 1.75 8.55 5.59
N LEU A 24 0.60 8.03 6.04
CA LEU A 24 -0.68 8.13 5.32
C LEU A 24 -0.98 9.57 4.89
N LYS A 25 -0.79 10.56 5.78
CA LYS A 25 -1.16 11.96 5.54
C LYS A 25 0.03 12.87 5.28
N HIS A 26 1.18 12.31 4.90
CA HIS A 26 2.37 13.12 4.61
C HIS A 26 2.09 14.12 3.47
N GLU A 27 2.68 15.31 3.48
CA GLU A 27 2.33 16.35 2.50
C GLU A 27 2.94 16.10 1.11
N HIS A 28 4.07 15.39 1.07
CA HIS A 28 4.88 15.23 -0.14
C HIS A 28 4.45 14.01 -0.98
N ASP A 29 4.05 14.25 -2.23
CA ASP A 29 3.63 13.22 -3.19
C ASP A 29 4.69 12.13 -3.44
N LEU A 30 5.98 12.48 -3.45
CA LEU A 30 7.06 11.49 -3.61
C LEU A 30 7.08 10.46 -2.48
N ILE A 31 6.73 10.85 -1.26
CA ILE A 31 6.61 9.92 -0.13
C ILE A 31 5.43 8.97 -0.35
N HIS A 32 4.30 9.47 -0.85
CA HIS A 32 3.15 8.61 -1.19
C HIS A 32 3.48 7.60 -2.28
N LYS A 33 4.26 7.98 -3.29
CA LYS A 33 4.76 7.05 -4.31
C LYS A 33 5.62 5.96 -3.70
N ALA A 34 6.60 6.34 -2.87
CA ALA A 34 7.48 5.39 -2.20
C ALA A 34 6.70 4.41 -1.31
N VAL A 35 5.72 4.90 -0.54
CA VAL A 35 4.86 4.04 0.30
C VAL A 35 4.00 3.13 -0.57
N GLY A 36 3.35 3.66 -1.61
CA GLY A 36 2.55 2.87 -2.54
C GLY A 36 3.36 1.78 -3.25
N TRP A 37 4.62 2.04 -3.61
CA TRP A 37 5.52 1.03 -4.16
C TRP A 37 5.83 -0.07 -3.17
N MET A 38 6.13 0.26 -1.91
CA MET A 38 6.42 -0.77 -0.90
C MET A 38 5.19 -1.61 -0.57
N LEU A 39 4.00 -1.01 -0.47
CA LEU A 39 2.74 -1.77 -0.30
C LEU A 39 2.46 -2.69 -1.49
N ARG A 40 2.79 -2.26 -2.72
CA ARG A 40 2.72 -3.12 -3.89
C ARG A 40 3.73 -4.27 -3.82
N GLU A 41 4.96 -4.03 -3.36
CA GLU A 41 5.94 -5.10 -3.17
C GLU A 41 5.48 -6.12 -2.12
N VAL A 42 4.81 -5.67 -1.04
CA VAL A 42 4.12 -6.58 -0.11
C VAL A 42 3.06 -7.39 -0.85
N GLY A 43 2.17 -6.74 -1.62
CA GLY A 43 1.09 -7.43 -2.33
C GLY A 43 1.57 -8.45 -3.39
N LYS A 44 2.76 -8.26 -3.98
CA LYS A 44 3.39 -9.27 -4.85
C LYS A 44 3.86 -10.51 -4.08
N ARG A 45 4.14 -10.37 -2.79
CA ARG A 45 4.67 -11.42 -1.92
C ARG A 45 3.57 -12.13 -1.15
N ASP A 46 2.64 -11.35 -0.62
CA ASP A 46 1.46 -11.78 0.13
C ASP A 46 0.30 -10.82 -0.18
N PHE A 47 -0.63 -11.30 -0.99
CA PHE A 47 -1.79 -10.52 -1.40
C PHE A 47 -2.71 -10.23 -0.21
N GLU A 48 -2.97 -11.22 0.66
CA GLU A 48 -3.91 -11.07 1.76
C GLU A 48 -3.42 -10.06 2.79
N ALA A 49 -2.12 -10.09 3.12
CA ALA A 49 -1.52 -9.12 4.03
C ALA A 49 -1.67 -7.68 3.52
N ALA A 50 -1.32 -7.44 2.24
CA ALA A 50 -1.47 -6.13 1.63
C ALA A 50 -2.95 -5.71 1.51
N PHE A 51 -3.82 -6.65 1.11
CA PHE A 51 -5.25 -6.39 0.95
C PHE A 51 -5.90 -5.97 2.27
N ASN A 52 -5.59 -6.66 3.37
CA ASN A 52 -6.12 -6.34 4.69
C ASN A 52 -5.67 -4.95 5.15
N PHE A 53 -4.38 -4.63 5.00
CA PHE A 53 -3.87 -3.28 5.29
C PHE A 53 -4.58 -2.20 4.45
N LEU A 54 -4.71 -2.43 3.15
CA LEU A 54 -5.39 -1.48 2.27
C LEU A 54 -6.86 -1.34 2.62
N LYS A 55 -7.57 -2.43 2.90
CA LYS A 55 -8.98 -2.41 3.28
C LYS A 55 -9.23 -1.59 4.55
N GLU A 56 -8.31 -1.61 5.49
CA GLU A 56 -8.38 -0.80 6.71
C GLU A 56 -8.16 0.69 6.44
N HIS A 57 -7.20 1.05 5.58
CA HIS A 57 -6.71 2.43 5.45
C HIS A 57 -7.12 3.17 4.17
N TYR A 58 -7.66 2.51 3.14
CA TYR A 58 -7.81 3.07 1.80
C TYR A 58 -8.63 4.37 1.73
N ARG A 59 -9.56 4.59 2.65
CA ARG A 59 -10.38 5.81 2.72
C ARG A 59 -9.60 7.04 3.16
N GLU A 60 -8.54 6.83 3.94
CA GLU A 60 -7.65 7.89 4.42
C GLU A 60 -6.42 8.06 3.54
N MET A 61 -6.11 7.06 2.71
CA MET A 61 -4.95 7.07 1.82
C MET A 61 -5.07 8.15 0.74
N PRO A 62 -4.00 8.93 0.50
CA PRO A 62 -3.89 9.80 -0.64
C PRO A 62 -4.03 9.01 -1.94
N ARG A 63 -4.71 9.61 -2.92
CA ARG A 63 -5.04 8.95 -4.20
C ARG A 63 -3.80 8.43 -4.93
N THR A 64 -2.68 9.14 -4.84
CA THR A 64 -1.39 8.67 -5.39
C THR A 64 -0.95 7.37 -4.72
N MET A 65 -0.90 7.34 -3.39
CA MET A 65 -0.45 6.18 -2.62
C MET A 65 -1.29 4.94 -2.95
N LEU A 66 -2.63 5.07 -2.89
CA LEU A 66 -3.56 3.98 -3.15
C LEU A 66 -3.39 3.42 -4.57
N ARG A 67 -3.30 4.30 -5.59
CA ARG A 67 -3.12 3.88 -7.00
C ARG A 67 -1.86 3.06 -7.23
N TYR A 68 -0.75 3.44 -6.59
CA TYR A 68 0.51 2.71 -6.72
C TYR A 68 0.46 1.36 -5.99
N ALA A 69 -0.21 1.30 -4.83
CA ALA A 69 -0.37 0.06 -4.06
C ALA A 69 -1.20 -0.99 -4.82
N ILE A 70 -2.29 -0.56 -5.45
CA ILE A 70 -3.21 -1.46 -6.19
C ILE A 70 -2.87 -1.61 -7.68
N GLU A 71 -1.70 -1.15 -8.15
CA GLU A 71 -1.37 -1.14 -9.58
C GLU A 71 -1.47 -2.52 -10.24
N LYS A 72 -1.18 -3.59 -9.48
CA LYS A 72 -1.17 -4.98 -9.96
C LYS A 72 -2.43 -5.77 -9.62
N TYR A 73 -3.43 -5.15 -9.00
CA TYR A 73 -4.70 -5.82 -8.70
C TYR A 73 -5.54 -5.94 -9.96
N ASP A 74 -6.48 -6.90 -9.97
CA ASP A 74 -7.46 -7.00 -11.04
C ASP A 74 -8.29 -5.72 -11.15
N GLU A 75 -8.65 -5.36 -12.38
CA GLU A 75 -9.28 -4.07 -12.66
C GLU A 75 -10.58 -3.86 -11.86
N GLU A 76 -11.39 -4.91 -11.72
CA GLU A 76 -12.63 -4.84 -10.93
C GLU A 76 -12.33 -4.46 -9.46
N LEU A 77 -11.33 -5.08 -8.86
CA LEU A 77 -10.95 -4.81 -7.48
C LEU A 77 -10.33 -3.42 -7.32
N ARG A 78 -9.50 -2.99 -8.28
CA ARG A 78 -8.95 -1.63 -8.32
C ARG A 78 -10.06 -0.58 -8.32
N GLN A 79 -11.08 -0.79 -9.15
CA GLN A 79 -12.22 0.11 -9.22
C GLN A 79 -13.01 0.14 -7.91
N LYS A 80 -13.20 -1.01 -7.24
CA LYS A 80 -13.86 -1.03 -5.92
C LYS A 80 -13.10 -0.16 -4.91
N PHE A 81 -11.77 -0.29 -4.81
CA PHE A 81 -10.95 0.55 -3.92
C PHE A 81 -11.07 2.04 -4.27
N LEU A 82 -10.94 2.39 -5.56
CA LEU A 82 -11.02 3.78 -6.01
C LEU A 82 -12.40 4.42 -5.83
N LYS A 83 -13.46 3.62 -5.77
CA LYS A 83 -14.86 4.06 -5.60
C LYS A 83 -15.35 4.05 -4.16
N GLY A 84 -14.57 3.60 -3.18
CA GLY A 84 -15.07 3.55 -1.80
C GLY A 84 -15.79 2.25 -1.41
N GLN A 85 -15.71 1.20 -2.23
CA GLN A 85 -16.64 0.05 -2.22
C GLN A 85 -16.01 -1.26 -1.69
N VAL A 86 -14.87 -1.18 -1.03
CA VAL A 86 -14.16 -2.31 -0.41
C VAL A 86 -14.41 -2.37 1.10
#